data_AF-A0A482WN34-F1
#
_entry.id   AF-A0A482WN34-F1
#
_cell.length_a   1.000
_cell.length_b   1.000
_cell.length_c   1.000
_cell.angle_alpha   90.00
_cell.angle_beta   90.00
_cell.angle_gamma   90.00
#
_symmetry.space_group_name_H-M   'P 1'
#
loop_
_entity.id
_entity.type
_entity.pdbx_description
1 polymer ?
#
loop_
_entity_poly.entity_id
_entity_poly.type
_entity_poly.pdbx_seq_one_letter_code
_entity_poly.pdbx_strand_id
1 'polypeptide(L)'
;MTIAKILIALALFVVILNLYFLSVIYSHEKEHDHYNNLKQVDVKRGNKVNLKILKKPFMRQKPRNLSAEINTTILATRKILSAVSNLKNVHRRFSMQTVNRLQSLENDFKVTVPVTSDLWDAAAKWVSERETIPDGNTQLLGSVLNALSSSKIIRAENTRKGTQLKILITLEGGQKALFKPQWYKREEIIAGPVYAGKDRHNGEIAAFHLSLLLGLRRVPLTVGRTVDLRREILSVAEHNLTKTFFQDGNNTCFYGVCYYCRPDDAVCANRDIMEGAVILWLPDQLQLKKHRHPWQRTYRADTLAKWELSSSYCSTVRKNALYSQGPRLLDIIDTAIFDFLIDNGDRHHYEVLSSFGHSVVLLLDNGKSFGNPHVDHIDILAPLYQCCRLRKSTWYQLWMLQGGKLGEWLDRLMRNSHLHPVLSAAHIAALDRRLGLVLAAVHVCIAENNSREDRVIIDD
;
A
#
# COMPACT_ATOMS: atom_id res chain seq x y z
N MET A 1 -46.38 -20.74 16.53
CA MET A 1 -45.99 -19.45 17.15
C MET A 1 -47.10 -18.46 16.90
N THR A 2 -47.79 -17.98 17.94
CA THR A 2 -48.94 -17.07 17.79
C THR A 2 -48.50 -15.75 17.14
N ILE A 3 -49.33 -15.18 16.25
CA ILE A 3 -49.09 -13.90 15.54
C ILE A 3 -48.66 -12.78 16.51
N ALA A 4 -49.18 -12.80 17.74
CA ALA A 4 -48.79 -11.90 18.82
C ALA A 4 -47.27 -11.94 19.15
N LYS A 5 -46.62 -13.11 19.13
CA LYS A 5 -45.18 -13.23 19.40
C LYS A 5 -44.32 -12.63 18.28
N ILE A 6 -44.79 -12.70 17.03
CA ILE A 6 -44.09 -12.11 15.87
C ILE A 6 -44.18 -10.58 15.92
N LEU A 7 -45.36 -10.04 16.27
CA LEU A 7 -45.54 -8.59 16.41
C LEU A 7 -44.71 -8.01 17.57
N ILE A 8 -44.62 -8.73 18.70
CA ILE A 8 -43.77 -8.32 19.83
C ILE A 8 -42.28 -8.35 19.44
N ALA A 9 -41.83 -9.37 18.70
CA ALA A 9 -40.44 -9.46 18.23
C ALA A 9 -40.09 -8.33 17.24
N LEU A 10 -41.01 -7.98 16.32
CA LEU A 10 -40.85 -6.86 15.41
C LEU A 10 -40.80 -5.51 16.15
N ALA A 11 -41.67 -5.30 17.14
CA ALA A 11 -41.65 -4.09 17.96
C ALA A 11 -40.34 -3.96 18.75
N LEU A 12 -39.86 -5.04 19.36
CA LEU A 12 -38.58 -5.06 20.06
C LEU A 12 -37.40 -4.79 19.12
N PHE A 13 -37.41 -5.35 17.91
CA PHE A 13 -36.38 -5.10 16.91
C PHE A 13 -36.33 -3.62 16.51
N VAL A 14 -37.48 -2.98 16.29
CA VAL A 14 -37.56 -1.55 15.97
C VAL A 14 -37.06 -0.68 17.13
N VAL A 15 -37.37 -1.04 18.39
CA VAL A 15 -36.87 -0.31 19.56
C VAL A 15 -35.35 -0.45 19.70
N ILE A 16 -34.80 -1.65 19.51
CA ILE A 16 -33.35 -1.88 19.57
C ILE A 16 -32.63 -1.12 18.46
N LEU A 17 -33.19 -1.12 17.24
CA LEU A 17 -32.63 -0.37 16.11
C LEU A 17 -32.61 1.14 16.38
N ASN A 18 -33.69 1.69 16.94
CA ASN A 18 -33.76 3.11 17.31
C ASN A 18 -32.78 3.47 18.44
N LEU A 19 -32.64 2.61 19.46
CA LEU A 19 -31.65 2.80 20.53
C LEU A 19 -30.21 2.74 20.00
N TYR A 20 -29.93 1.88 19.02
CA TYR A 20 -28.65 1.83 18.33
C TYR A 20 -28.37 3.10 17.54
N PHE A 21 -29.34 3.61 16.76
CA PHE A 21 -29.16 4.87 16.03
C PHE A 21 -28.96 6.07 16.97
N LEU A 22 -29.69 6.12 18.09
CA LEU A 22 -29.50 7.16 19.11
C LEU A 22 -28.12 7.07 19.77
N SER A 23 -27.59 5.86 20.03
CA SER A 23 -26.24 5.72 20.60
C SER A 23 -25.13 6.13 19.62
N VAL A 24 -25.32 5.87 18.32
CA VAL A 24 -24.42 6.32 17.25
C VAL A 24 -24.43 7.84 17.13
N ILE A 25 -25.61 8.47 17.15
CA ILE A 25 -25.74 9.94 17.10
C ILE A 25 -25.09 10.57 18.34
N TYR A 26 -25.37 10.06 19.54
CA TYR A 26 -24.80 10.57 20.79
C TYR A 26 -23.28 10.38 20.88
N SER A 27 -22.75 9.29 20.30
CA SER A 27 -21.29 9.08 20.22
C SER A 27 -20.63 10.09 19.27
N HIS A 28 -21.31 10.45 18.18
CA HIS A 28 -20.81 11.44 17.23
C HIS A 28 -20.78 12.86 17.82
N GLU A 29 -21.73 13.19 18.70
CA GLU A 29 -21.80 14.47 19.40
C GLU A 29 -20.68 14.60 20.46
N LYS A 30 -20.36 13.52 21.19
CA LYS A 30 -19.21 13.48 22.13
C LYS A 30 -17.85 13.67 21.45
N GLU A 31 -17.65 13.14 20.25
CA GLU A 31 -16.42 13.40 19.47
C GLU A 31 -16.29 14.87 19.07
N HIS A 32 -17.41 15.51 18.72
CA HIS A 32 -17.44 16.92 18.35
C HIS A 32 -17.13 17.85 19.54
N ASP A 33 -17.60 17.51 20.73
CA ASP A 33 -17.31 18.24 21.97
C ASP A 33 -15.87 18.01 22.47
N HIS A 34 -15.32 16.80 22.33
CA HIS A 34 -13.93 16.54 22.67
C HIS A 34 -12.96 17.32 21.76
N TYR A 35 -13.27 17.41 20.47
CA TYR A 35 -12.45 18.16 19.51
C TYR A 35 -12.47 19.67 19.76
N ASN A 36 -13.63 20.23 20.16
CA ASN A 36 -13.75 21.64 20.53
C ASN A 36 -13.05 21.99 21.85
N ASN A 37 -13.08 21.08 22.83
CA ASN A 37 -12.38 21.29 24.11
C ASN A 37 -10.85 21.24 23.97
N LEU A 38 -10.30 20.41 23.07
CA LEU A 38 -8.86 20.39 22.78
C LEU A 38 -8.37 21.72 22.18
N LYS A 39 -9.14 22.34 21.28
CA LYS A 39 -8.81 23.67 20.72
C LYS A 39 -8.81 24.79 21.76
N GLN A 40 -9.65 24.70 22.80
CA GLN A 40 -9.69 25.74 23.85
C GLN A 40 -8.54 25.63 24.85
N VAL A 41 -8.00 24.43 25.08
CA VAL A 41 -6.89 24.22 26.02
C VAL A 41 -5.55 24.70 25.43
N ASP A 42 -5.33 24.54 24.12
CA ASP A 42 -4.08 24.96 23.46
C ASP A 42 -3.92 26.49 23.32
N VAL A 43 -5.02 27.26 23.39
CA VAL A 43 -4.97 28.74 23.32
C VAL A 43 -4.60 29.37 24.68
N LYS A 44 -4.69 28.64 25.80
CA LYS A 44 -4.49 29.21 27.15
C LYS A 44 -3.12 28.94 27.80
N ARG A 45 -2.22 28.17 27.19
CA ARG A 45 -0.84 27.96 27.71
C ARG A 45 0.22 28.71 26.91
N GLY A 46 0.19 30.03 27.00
CA GLY A 46 1.29 30.89 26.53
C GLY A 46 2.38 31.05 27.60
N ASN A 47 3.38 30.15 27.62
CA ASN A 47 4.64 30.43 28.31
C ASN A 47 5.58 31.19 27.36
N LYS A 48 5.95 32.40 27.79
CA LYS A 48 6.92 33.29 27.13
C LYS A 48 8.27 32.58 26.95
N VAL A 49 8.64 32.29 25.71
CA VAL A 49 10.03 32.03 25.35
C VAL A 49 10.50 33.12 24.38
N ASN A 50 11.57 33.79 24.79
CA ASN A 50 12.20 34.92 24.12
C ASN A 50 12.96 34.43 22.88
N LEU A 51 12.51 34.78 21.66
CA LEU A 51 13.31 34.67 20.45
C LEU A 51 13.44 36.04 19.79
N LYS A 52 14.57 36.71 20.05
CA LYS A 52 15.06 37.83 19.24
C LYS A 52 15.81 37.27 18.03
N ILE A 53 15.17 37.12 16.86
CA ILE A 53 15.88 36.94 15.58
C ILE A 53 15.11 37.66 14.44
N LEU A 54 15.82 38.62 13.83
CA LEU A 54 15.62 39.34 12.56
C LEU A 54 14.23 39.85 12.14
N LYS A 55 14.04 41.18 12.29
CA LYS A 55 13.07 41.99 11.55
C LYS A 55 13.50 42.13 10.07
N LYS A 56 12.78 41.52 9.14
CA LYS A 56 12.60 42.02 7.77
C LYS A 56 11.11 42.26 7.54
N PRO A 57 10.70 43.32 6.82
CA PRO A 57 9.31 43.70 6.72
C PRO A 57 8.55 42.64 5.91
N PHE A 58 7.62 41.96 6.57
CA PHE A 58 6.68 41.05 5.97
C PHE A 58 5.75 41.87 5.08
N MET A 59 5.94 41.83 3.75
CA MET A 59 4.88 42.26 2.84
C MET A 59 3.66 41.39 3.15
N ARG A 60 2.61 42.01 3.69
CA ARG A 60 1.27 41.41 3.80
C ARG A 60 0.80 41.04 2.40
N GLN A 61 1.02 39.79 1.99
CA GLN A 61 0.22 39.23 0.91
C GLN A 61 -1.22 39.15 1.42
N LYS A 62 -2.13 39.80 0.69
CA LYS A 62 -3.58 39.73 0.92
C LYS A 62 -4.00 38.26 1.06
N PRO A 63 -4.91 37.92 1.98
CA PRO A 63 -5.49 36.58 1.99
C PRO A 63 -6.18 36.36 0.64
N ARG A 64 -5.68 35.40 -0.14
CA ARG A 64 -6.41 34.92 -1.32
C ARG A 64 -7.72 34.33 -0.79
N ASN A 65 -8.84 34.81 -1.31
CA ASN A 65 -10.17 34.25 -1.05
C ASN A 65 -10.15 32.74 -1.28
N LEU A 66 -10.10 31.97 -0.19
CA LEU A 66 -10.07 30.50 -0.19
C LEU A 66 -11.50 29.93 -0.31
N SER A 67 -12.39 30.60 -1.04
CA SER A 67 -13.83 30.34 -1.02
C SER A 67 -14.47 30.16 -2.40
N ALA A 68 -13.70 29.78 -3.44
CA ALA A 68 -14.28 29.49 -4.75
C ALA A 68 -13.56 28.39 -5.58
N GLU A 69 -12.42 27.85 -5.14
CA GLU A 69 -11.83 26.67 -5.78
C GLU A 69 -12.48 25.42 -5.18
N ILE A 70 -13.42 24.80 -5.91
CA ILE A 70 -13.90 23.47 -5.57
C ILE A 70 -12.67 22.54 -5.61
N ASN A 71 -12.34 21.94 -4.47
CA ASN A 71 -11.29 20.93 -4.38
C ASN A 71 -11.58 19.85 -5.44
N THR A 72 -10.67 19.71 -6.41
CA THR A 72 -10.81 18.84 -7.58
C THR A 72 -11.04 17.39 -7.14
N THR A 73 -10.35 16.98 -6.07
CA THR A 73 -10.48 15.66 -5.48
C THR A 73 -11.88 15.42 -4.93
N ILE A 74 -12.49 16.41 -4.25
CA ILE A 74 -13.87 16.28 -3.74
C ILE A 74 -14.86 16.06 -4.89
N LEU A 75 -14.71 16.80 -6.00
CA LEU A 75 -15.56 16.63 -7.16
C LEU A 75 -15.39 15.25 -7.79
N ALA A 76 -14.15 14.79 -7.98
CA ALA A 76 -13.85 13.45 -8.49
C ALA A 76 -14.46 12.35 -7.60
N THR A 77 -14.30 12.46 -6.28
CA THR A 77 -14.89 11.54 -5.30
C THR A 77 -16.40 11.44 -5.46
N ARG A 78 -17.11 12.57 -5.56
CA ARG A 78 -18.58 12.55 -5.76
C ARG A 78 -18.98 11.85 -7.05
N LYS A 79 -18.29 12.14 -8.16
CA LYS A 79 -18.55 11.50 -9.46
C LYS A 79 -18.33 9.99 -9.40
N ILE A 80 -17.18 9.56 -8.87
CA ILE A 80 -16.81 8.15 -8.75
C ILE A 80 -17.83 7.39 -7.89
N LEU A 81 -18.16 7.92 -6.70
CA LEU A 81 -19.14 7.29 -5.81
C LEU A 81 -20.53 7.19 -6.46
N SER A 82 -20.96 8.21 -7.22
CA SER A 82 -22.22 8.15 -7.98
C SER A 82 -22.19 7.12 -9.11
N ALA A 83 -21.03 6.89 -9.74
CA ALA A 83 -20.90 5.93 -10.82
C ALA A 83 -20.94 4.47 -10.34
N VAL A 84 -20.54 4.20 -9.08
CA VAL A 84 -20.60 2.84 -8.50
C VAL A 84 -22.02 2.25 -8.53
N SER A 85 -23.07 3.06 -8.32
CA SER A 85 -24.45 2.54 -8.37
C SER A 85 -24.83 2.00 -9.75
N ASN A 86 -24.25 2.56 -10.82
CA ASN A 86 -24.54 2.17 -12.21
C ASN A 86 -23.81 0.87 -12.59
N LEU A 87 -22.76 0.49 -11.84
CA LEU A 87 -22.01 -0.76 -12.06
C LEU A 87 -22.74 -2.01 -11.53
N LYS A 88 -23.74 -1.85 -10.65
CA LYS A 88 -24.41 -2.96 -9.96
C LYS A 88 -25.08 -3.99 -10.89
N ASN A 89 -25.31 -3.64 -12.16
CA ASN A 89 -25.97 -4.51 -13.15
C ASN A 89 -25.01 -5.23 -14.13
N VAL A 90 -23.71 -4.92 -14.13
CA VAL A 90 -22.78 -5.39 -15.19
C VAL A 90 -21.93 -6.60 -14.76
N HIS A 91 -21.79 -6.91 -13.47
CA HIS A 91 -20.65 -7.69 -12.99
C HIS A 91 -21.01 -9.05 -12.37
N ARG A 92 -21.50 -10.01 -13.17
CA ARG A 92 -21.72 -11.40 -12.73
C ARG A 92 -21.27 -12.49 -13.71
N ARG A 93 -20.48 -12.19 -14.74
CA ARG A 93 -19.96 -13.22 -15.64
C ARG A 93 -18.51 -13.51 -15.34
N PHE A 94 -18.29 -14.66 -14.72
CA PHE A 94 -16.98 -15.23 -14.46
C PHE A 94 -16.45 -15.88 -15.74
N SER A 95 -15.23 -15.55 -16.15
CA SER A 95 -14.60 -16.13 -17.34
C SER A 95 -13.72 -17.32 -16.97
N MET A 96 -13.78 -18.40 -17.75
CA MET A 96 -12.86 -19.55 -17.60
C MET A 96 -11.39 -19.12 -17.73
N GLN A 97 -11.10 -18.09 -18.53
CA GLN A 97 -9.75 -17.55 -18.68
C GLN A 97 -9.20 -17.04 -17.34
N THR A 98 -10.04 -16.40 -16.53
CA THR A 98 -9.62 -15.90 -15.22
C THR A 98 -9.22 -17.08 -14.33
N VAL A 99 -10.04 -18.14 -14.29
CA VAL A 99 -9.79 -19.35 -13.45
C VAL A 99 -8.46 -20.00 -13.82
N ASN A 100 -8.24 -20.20 -15.13
CA ASN A 100 -7.02 -20.82 -15.63
C ASN A 100 -5.78 -20.00 -15.24
N ARG A 101 -5.88 -18.66 -15.28
CA ARG A 101 -4.81 -17.77 -14.82
C ARG A 101 -4.53 -17.93 -13.34
N LEU A 102 -5.55 -17.96 -12.47
CA LEU A 102 -5.36 -18.19 -11.04
C LEU A 102 -4.70 -19.53 -10.78
N GLN A 103 -5.16 -20.59 -11.44
CA GLN A 103 -4.59 -21.93 -11.29
C GLN A 103 -3.14 -21.98 -11.77
N SER A 104 -2.80 -21.27 -12.85
CA SER A 104 -1.43 -21.11 -13.31
C SER A 104 -0.57 -20.42 -12.24
N LEU A 105 -1.05 -19.31 -11.68
CA LEU A 105 -0.33 -18.62 -10.60
C LEU A 105 -0.18 -19.53 -9.38
N GLU A 106 -1.22 -20.21 -8.92
CA GLU A 106 -1.13 -21.17 -7.80
C GLU A 106 -0.11 -22.29 -8.07
N ASN A 107 0.02 -22.73 -9.33
CA ASN A 107 1.05 -23.70 -9.71
C ASN A 107 2.47 -23.12 -9.65
N ASP A 108 2.68 -21.83 -9.96
CA ASP A 108 3.99 -21.18 -9.88
C ASP A 108 4.54 -21.15 -8.44
N PHE A 109 3.68 -21.18 -7.43
CA PHE A 109 4.08 -21.20 -6.01
C PHE A 109 4.49 -22.59 -5.50
N LYS A 110 4.30 -23.65 -6.29
CA LYS A 110 4.70 -25.00 -5.88
C LYS A 110 6.23 -25.11 -5.84
N VAL A 111 6.75 -25.71 -4.78
CA VAL A 111 8.17 -26.03 -4.66
C VAL A 111 8.47 -27.20 -5.58
N THR A 112 9.35 -26.97 -6.56
CA THR A 112 9.70 -27.94 -7.61
C THR A 112 11.09 -28.53 -7.42
N VAL A 113 11.96 -27.83 -6.70
CA VAL A 113 13.35 -28.25 -6.45
C VAL A 113 13.79 -27.92 -5.01
N PRO A 114 14.78 -28.63 -4.45
CA PRO A 114 15.38 -28.29 -3.16
C PRO A 114 16.02 -26.89 -3.14
N VAL A 115 16.22 -26.34 -1.93
CA VAL A 115 16.91 -25.06 -1.73
C VAL A 115 18.40 -25.21 -2.07
N THR A 116 18.87 -24.49 -3.09
CA THR A 116 20.27 -24.45 -3.53
C THR A 116 20.71 -23.00 -3.78
N SER A 117 22.03 -22.75 -3.84
CA SER A 117 22.59 -21.43 -4.17
C SER A 117 22.14 -20.89 -5.53
N ASP A 118 21.95 -21.79 -6.50
CA ASP A 118 21.66 -21.44 -7.90
C ASP A 118 20.26 -20.81 -8.08
N LEU A 119 19.38 -20.98 -7.09
CA LEU A 119 18.06 -20.33 -7.08
C LEU A 119 18.16 -18.81 -7.07
N TRP A 120 19.17 -18.26 -6.40
CA TRP A 120 19.42 -16.82 -6.35
C TRP A 120 19.86 -16.27 -7.70
N ASP A 121 20.73 -16.99 -8.40
CA ASP A 121 21.16 -16.64 -9.75
C ASP A 121 20.02 -16.70 -10.75
N ALA A 122 19.12 -17.67 -10.61
CA ALA A 122 17.91 -17.76 -11.41
C ALA A 122 16.99 -16.55 -11.18
N ALA A 123 16.73 -16.20 -9.90
CA ALA A 123 15.90 -15.05 -9.54
C ALA A 123 16.51 -13.72 -10.00
N ALA A 124 17.83 -13.58 -9.94
CA ALA A 124 18.53 -12.39 -10.41
C ALA A 124 18.35 -12.16 -11.92
N LYS A 125 18.28 -13.22 -12.72
CA LYS A 125 18.07 -13.16 -14.18
C LYS A 125 16.64 -12.80 -14.59
N TRP A 126 15.67 -12.86 -13.67
CA TRP A 126 14.28 -12.49 -13.93
C TRP A 126 14.05 -10.99 -14.05
N VAL A 127 14.86 -10.19 -13.37
CA VAL A 127 14.67 -8.74 -13.33
C VAL A 127 15.03 -8.15 -14.69
N SER A 128 14.05 -7.54 -15.35
CA SER A 128 14.18 -6.98 -16.70
C SER A 128 13.70 -5.51 -16.73
N GLU A 129 13.68 -4.92 -17.92
CA GLU A 129 13.23 -3.54 -18.11
C GLU A 129 11.79 -3.29 -17.63
N ARG A 130 10.90 -4.30 -17.78
CA ARG A 130 9.45 -4.13 -17.62
C ARG A 130 8.82 -4.90 -16.47
N GLU A 131 9.58 -5.77 -15.80
CA GLU A 131 9.10 -6.61 -14.71
C GLU A 131 10.25 -7.10 -13.80
N THR A 132 9.92 -7.46 -12.56
CA THR A 132 10.84 -8.09 -11.61
C THR A 132 10.77 -9.62 -11.66
N ILE A 133 9.73 -10.17 -12.27
CA ILE A 133 9.42 -11.60 -12.34
C ILE A 133 8.78 -11.83 -13.71
N PRO A 134 9.24 -12.79 -14.53
CA PRO A 134 8.70 -13.02 -15.86
C PRO A 134 7.24 -13.47 -15.86
N ASP A 135 6.51 -13.10 -16.91
CA ASP A 135 5.22 -13.71 -17.23
C ASP A 135 5.43 -15.04 -17.97
N GLY A 136 5.36 -16.15 -17.22
CA GLY A 136 5.68 -17.50 -17.71
C GLY A 136 7.12 -17.92 -17.42
N ASN A 137 7.42 -19.22 -17.58
CA ASN A 137 8.71 -19.83 -17.21
C ASN A 137 9.13 -19.62 -15.74
N THR A 138 8.14 -19.44 -14.85
CA THR A 138 8.28 -19.21 -13.41
C THR A 138 8.34 -20.50 -12.58
N GLN A 139 8.75 -21.62 -13.17
CA GLN A 139 8.75 -22.95 -12.52
C GLN A 139 9.58 -23.02 -11.22
N LEU A 140 10.53 -22.08 -11.04
CA LEU A 140 11.36 -21.98 -9.84
C LEU A 140 10.81 -20.96 -8.82
N LEU A 141 9.73 -20.23 -9.11
CA LEU A 141 9.21 -19.18 -8.22
C LEU A 141 8.91 -19.72 -6.83
N GLY A 142 8.13 -20.80 -6.71
CA GLY A 142 7.86 -21.46 -5.44
C GLY A 142 9.12 -21.88 -4.69
N SER A 143 10.11 -22.44 -5.41
CA SER A 143 11.39 -22.86 -4.83
C SER A 143 12.23 -21.66 -4.33
N VAL A 144 12.27 -20.55 -5.07
CA VAL A 144 12.94 -19.31 -4.65
C VAL A 144 12.25 -18.68 -3.45
N LEU A 145 10.91 -18.63 -3.42
CA LEU A 145 10.15 -18.12 -2.29
C LEU A 145 10.37 -19.00 -1.04
N ASN A 146 10.39 -20.32 -1.20
CA ASN A 146 10.69 -21.26 -0.12
C ASN A 146 12.13 -21.09 0.38
N ALA A 147 13.10 -20.89 -0.52
CA ALA A 147 14.47 -20.56 -0.13
C ALA A 147 14.51 -19.24 0.66
N LEU A 148 13.75 -18.23 0.25
CA LEU A 148 13.74 -16.91 0.92
C LEU A 148 13.14 -17.00 2.33
N SER A 149 12.17 -17.89 2.54
CA SER A 149 11.52 -18.10 3.84
C SER A 149 12.30 -18.99 4.81
N SER A 150 13.15 -19.89 4.31
CA SER A 150 13.80 -20.94 5.12
C SER A 150 15.33 -20.85 5.23
N SER A 151 16.01 -20.17 4.31
CA SER A 151 17.49 -20.14 4.30
C SER A 151 18.04 -19.53 5.59
N LYS A 152 19.16 -20.07 6.08
CA LYS A 152 19.81 -19.58 7.31
C LYS A 152 20.26 -18.14 7.12
N ILE A 153 20.02 -17.30 8.14
CA ILE A 153 20.57 -15.94 8.20
C ILE A 153 22.00 -16.03 8.75
N ILE A 154 22.97 -15.50 8.00
CA ILE A 154 24.40 -15.57 8.34
C ILE A 154 25.00 -14.21 8.71
N ARG A 155 24.28 -13.11 8.45
CA ARG A 155 24.66 -11.74 8.82
C ARG A 155 23.40 -10.87 8.93
N ALA A 156 23.36 -9.97 9.90
CA ALA A 156 22.34 -8.93 10.01
C ALA A 156 22.97 -7.56 10.29
N GLU A 157 22.53 -6.51 9.59
CA GLU A 157 23.06 -5.16 9.76
C GLU A 157 21.97 -4.09 9.61
N ASN A 158 22.21 -2.90 10.16
CA ASN A 158 21.33 -1.76 9.95
C ASN A 158 21.37 -1.33 8.48
N THR A 159 20.21 -0.97 7.91
CA THR A 159 20.21 -0.35 6.59
C THR A 159 20.82 1.05 6.66
N ARG A 160 21.61 1.44 5.64
CA ARG A 160 22.34 2.72 5.64
C ARG A 160 21.43 3.95 5.60
N LYS A 161 20.21 3.81 5.09
CA LYS A 161 19.23 4.89 4.87
C LYS A 161 17.81 4.34 4.99
N GLY A 162 16.90 5.14 5.54
CA GLY A 162 15.49 4.78 5.65
C GLY A 162 14.77 5.64 6.69
N THR A 163 13.48 5.84 6.48
CA THR A 163 12.63 6.54 7.46
C THR A 163 12.11 5.58 8.53
N GLN A 164 11.78 4.35 8.14
CA GLN A 164 11.19 3.31 8.99
C GLN A 164 12.20 2.20 9.31
N LEU A 165 11.92 1.43 10.37
CA LEU A 165 12.76 0.31 10.81
C LEU A 165 12.77 -0.80 9.75
N LYS A 166 13.97 -1.11 9.26
CA LYS A 166 14.28 -2.28 8.45
C LYS A 166 15.76 -2.62 8.59
N ILE A 167 16.07 -3.91 8.61
CA ILE A 167 17.45 -4.40 8.67
C ILE A 167 17.79 -5.14 7.37
N LEU A 168 19.06 -5.10 6.99
CA LEU A 168 19.58 -5.92 5.91
C LEU A 168 20.03 -7.25 6.50
N ILE A 169 19.55 -8.35 5.94
CA ILE A 169 20.01 -9.70 6.27
C ILE A 169 20.73 -10.29 5.06
N THR A 170 21.76 -11.08 5.33
CA THR A 170 22.41 -11.93 4.33
C THR A 170 22.08 -13.38 4.64
N LEU A 171 21.52 -14.07 3.66
CA LEU A 171 21.18 -15.48 3.73
C LEU A 171 22.40 -16.32 3.33
N GLU A 172 22.37 -17.59 3.71
CA GLU A 172 23.32 -18.58 3.19
C GLU A 172 23.36 -18.56 1.66
N GLY A 173 24.58 -18.65 1.10
CA GLY A 173 24.83 -18.36 -0.31
C GLY A 173 25.07 -16.88 -0.63
N GLY A 174 25.10 -15.99 0.38
CA GLY A 174 25.46 -14.58 0.22
C GLY A 174 24.34 -13.68 -0.31
N GLN A 175 23.14 -14.23 -0.51
CA GLN A 175 21.99 -13.48 -1.01
C GLN A 175 21.49 -12.48 0.04
N LYS A 176 21.36 -11.21 -0.36
CA LYS A 176 20.83 -10.15 0.50
C LYS A 176 19.30 -10.12 0.46
N ALA A 177 18.69 -9.76 1.58
CA ALA A 177 17.27 -9.45 1.68
C ALA A 177 17.02 -8.40 2.76
N LEU A 178 15.93 -7.65 2.65
CA LEU A 178 15.45 -6.78 3.72
C LEU A 178 14.51 -7.55 4.63
N PHE A 179 14.68 -7.39 5.95
CA PHE A 179 13.70 -7.82 6.94
C PHE A 179 12.96 -6.61 7.51
N LYS A 180 11.63 -6.61 7.37
CA LYS A 180 10.73 -5.63 8.00
C LYS A 180 9.91 -6.32 9.10
N PRO A 181 10.12 -5.98 10.38
CA PRO A 181 9.47 -6.66 11.49
C PRO A 181 7.97 -6.32 11.60
N GLN A 182 7.22 -7.19 12.26
CA GLN A 182 5.84 -6.94 12.63
C GLN A 182 5.74 -5.84 13.71
N TRP A 183 5.16 -4.70 13.35
CA TRP A 183 4.81 -3.63 14.28
C TRP A 183 3.42 -3.78 14.91
N TYR A 184 2.46 -4.30 14.15
CA TYR A 184 1.04 -4.30 14.52
C TYR A 184 0.42 -5.69 14.33
N LYS A 185 -0.67 -5.95 15.06
CA LYS A 185 -1.56 -7.09 14.80
C LYS A 185 -2.29 -6.89 13.47
N ARG A 186 -2.81 -7.97 12.90
CA ARG A 186 -3.46 -7.94 11.56
C ARG A 186 -4.78 -7.16 11.57
N GLU A 187 -5.39 -7.00 12.74
CA GLU A 187 -6.66 -6.32 12.98
C GLU A 187 -6.48 -4.85 13.42
N GLU A 188 -5.24 -4.39 13.62
CA GLU A 188 -4.97 -3.03 14.07
C GLU A 188 -5.45 -2.01 13.03
N ILE A 189 -6.22 -1.02 13.48
CA ILE A 189 -6.70 0.08 12.63
C ILE A 189 -5.78 1.28 12.83
N ILE A 190 -5.10 1.69 11.77
CA ILE A 190 -4.25 2.88 11.80
C ILE A 190 -5.11 4.12 11.56
N ALA A 191 -5.25 4.93 12.62
CA ALA A 191 -5.92 6.21 12.57
C ALA A 191 -5.02 7.34 12.03
N GLY A 192 -5.65 8.46 11.66
CA GLY A 192 -4.96 9.64 11.16
C GLY A 192 -4.85 9.69 9.64
N PRO A 193 -3.90 10.46 9.07
CA PRO A 193 -3.74 10.55 7.62
C PRO A 193 -3.34 9.19 7.03
N VAL A 194 -3.65 8.96 5.75
CA VAL A 194 -3.39 7.68 5.05
C VAL A 194 -1.93 7.19 5.11
N TYR A 195 -0.96 8.07 5.33
CA TYR A 195 0.47 7.74 5.47
C TYR A 195 0.93 7.54 6.93
N ALA A 196 0.00 7.54 7.89
CA ALA A 196 0.29 7.36 9.32
C ALA A 196 0.80 5.95 9.67
N GLY A 197 1.21 5.78 10.93
CA GLY A 197 1.70 4.51 11.46
C GLY A 197 3.10 4.12 10.97
N LYS A 198 3.50 2.90 11.31
CA LYS A 198 4.78 2.27 10.89
C LYS A 198 4.56 1.39 9.66
N ASP A 199 5.65 0.95 9.03
CA ASP A 199 5.56 -0.04 7.97
C ASP A 199 4.98 -1.36 8.50
N ARG A 200 4.01 -1.92 7.78
CA ARG A 200 3.35 -3.18 8.09
C ARG A 200 3.90 -4.28 7.20
N HIS A 201 4.53 -5.28 7.83
CA HIS A 201 5.11 -6.44 7.15
C HIS A 201 4.09 -7.19 6.26
N ASN A 202 2.86 -7.37 6.74
CA ASN A 202 1.79 -8.01 5.98
C ASN A 202 1.38 -7.20 4.73
N GLY A 203 1.52 -5.87 4.77
CA GLY A 203 1.29 -5.02 3.60
C GLY A 203 2.29 -5.27 2.47
N GLU A 204 3.57 -5.49 2.79
CA GLU A 204 4.58 -5.87 1.79
C GLU A 204 4.29 -7.24 1.16
N ILE A 205 3.91 -8.22 1.98
CA ILE A 205 3.59 -9.58 1.53
C ILE A 205 2.35 -9.55 0.61
N ALA A 206 1.28 -8.87 1.03
CA ALA A 206 0.07 -8.76 0.23
C ALA A 206 0.29 -7.99 -1.07
N ALA A 207 1.09 -6.92 -1.04
CA ALA A 207 1.47 -6.13 -2.22
C ALA A 207 2.17 -7.01 -3.28
N PHE A 208 3.09 -7.88 -2.88
CA PHE A 208 3.75 -8.82 -3.79
C PHE A 208 2.76 -9.75 -4.49
N HIS A 209 1.88 -10.42 -3.74
CA HIS A 209 0.89 -11.33 -4.33
C HIS A 209 -0.11 -10.59 -5.22
N LEU A 210 -0.54 -9.38 -4.82
CA LEU A 210 -1.45 -8.56 -5.61
C LEU A 210 -0.80 -8.11 -6.93
N SER A 211 0.49 -7.77 -6.91
CA SER A 211 1.23 -7.40 -8.12
C SER A 211 1.28 -8.55 -9.13
N LEU A 212 1.40 -9.81 -8.69
CA LEU A 212 1.31 -10.98 -9.56
C LEU A 212 -0.11 -11.17 -10.10
N LEU A 213 -1.11 -11.08 -9.21
CA LEU A 213 -2.52 -11.25 -9.56
C LEU A 213 -2.96 -10.25 -10.65
N LEU A 214 -2.60 -8.98 -10.49
CA LEU A 214 -2.86 -7.91 -11.45
C LEU A 214 -1.98 -7.96 -12.71
N GLY A 215 -1.00 -8.88 -12.77
CA GLY A 215 -0.07 -8.99 -13.90
C GLY A 215 0.89 -7.81 -14.01
N LEU A 216 1.05 -7.03 -12.93
CA LEU A 216 1.97 -5.90 -12.91
C LEU A 216 3.41 -6.38 -12.80
N ARG A 217 3.66 -7.40 -11.97
CA ARG A 217 4.98 -8.04 -11.76
C ARG A 217 6.11 -7.01 -11.50
N ARG A 218 5.84 -5.99 -10.66
CA ARG A 218 6.76 -4.86 -10.36
C ARG A 218 7.23 -4.79 -8.90
N VAL A 219 6.74 -5.70 -8.06
CA VAL A 219 7.15 -5.82 -6.65
C VAL A 219 8.26 -6.88 -6.56
N PRO A 220 9.37 -6.63 -5.84
CA PRO A 220 10.38 -7.66 -5.56
C PRO A 220 9.77 -8.86 -4.84
N LEU A 221 10.41 -10.03 -4.99
CA LEU A 221 10.01 -11.24 -4.31
C LEU A 221 9.93 -11.01 -2.80
N THR A 222 8.77 -11.29 -2.20
CA THR A 222 8.50 -11.00 -0.80
C THR A 222 7.79 -12.18 -0.14
N VAL A 223 8.29 -12.64 1.01
CA VAL A 223 7.69 -13.72 1.80
C VAL A 223 7.48 -13.29 3.24
N GLY A 224 6.53 -13.95 3.91
CA GLY A 224 6.43 -13.90 5.36
C GLY A 224 7.39 -14.90 6.00
N ARG A 225 8.08 -14.49 7.05
CA ARG A 225 8.95 -15.37 7.85
C ARG A 225 8.81 -15.07 9.33
N THR A 226 8.81 -16.14 10.12
CA THR A 226 8.97 -16.09 11.57
C THR A 226 10.43 -16.32 11.92
N VAL A 227 11.00 -15.47 12.75
CA VAL A 227 12.43 -15.45 13.08
C VAL A 227 12.61 -15.46 14.60
N ASP A 228 13.53 -16.28 15.09
CA ASP A 228 14.04 -16.17 16.46
C ASP A 228 15.07 -15.03 16.54
N LEU A 229 14.68 -13.89 17.10
CA LEU A 229 15.52 -12.69 17.16
C LEU A 229 16.84 -12.94 17.89
N ARG A 230 16.87 -13.80 18.91
CA ARG A 230 18.09 -14.07 19.68
C ARG A 230 19.02 -14.99 18.92
N ARG A 231 18.49 -16.06 18.32
CA ARG A 231 19.27 -17.11 17.68
C ARG A 231 19.60 -16.86 16.22
N GLU A 232 18.72 -16.20 15.47
CA GLU A 232 18.87 -15.99 14.02
C GLU A 232 19.30 -14.56 13.64
N ILE A 233 19.03 -13.55 14.48
CA ILE A 233 19.39 -12.15 14.20
C ILE A 233 20.54 -11.68 15.09
N LEU A 234 20.33 -11.63 16.40
CA LEU A 234 21.27 -11.04 17.35
C LEU A 234 22.63 -11.77 17.34
N SER A 235 22.63 -13.09 17.18
CA SER A 235 23.83 -13.94 17.12
C SER A 235 24.75 -13.64 15.91
N VAL A 236 24.20 -13.05 14.85
CA VAL A 236 24.90 -12.72 13.59
C VAL A 236 24.84 -11.23 13.26
N ALA A 237 24.40 -10.42 14.21
CA ALA A 237 24.23 -8.98 14.04
C ALA A 237 25.58 -8.26 14.11
N GLU A 238 25.74 -7.25 13.25
CA GLU A 238 26.84 -6.30 13.39
C GLU A 238 26.69 -5.47 14.68
N HIS A 239 27.83 -5.04 15.21
CA HIS A 239 27.93 -4.29 16.47
C HIS A 239 26.95 -3.09 16.58
N ASN A 240 26.74 -2.33 15.51
CA ASN A 240 25.81 -1.20 15.53
C ASN A 240 24.35 -1.62 15.63
N LEU A 241 23.99 -2.81 15.13
CA LEU A 241 22.65 -3.37 15.29
C LEU A 241 22.50 -4.02 16.67
N THR A 242 23.51 -4.78 17.13
CA THR A 242 23.52 -5.42 18.48
C THR A 242 23.25 -4.40 19.59
N LYS A 243 23.82 -3.20 19.50
CA LYS A 243 23.61 -2.11 20.48
C LYS A 243 22.16 -1.63 20.61
N THR A 244 21.31 -1.96 19.65
CA THR A 244 19.90 -1.56 19.65
C THR A 244 18.97 -2.60 20.26
N PHE A 245 19.50 -3.78 20.61
CA PHE A 245 18.75 -4.85 21.25
C PHE A 245 18.72 -4.69 22.76
N PHE A 246 17.58 -5.03 23.36
CA PHE A 246 17.41 -5.10 24.81
C PHE A 246 16.32 -6.12 25.17
N GLN A 247 16.21 -6.45 26.46
CA GLN A 247 15.11 -7.25 26.99
C GLN A 247 14.06 -6.33 27.63
N ASP A 248 12.79 -6.57 27.30
CA ASP A 248 11.66 -5.99 28.01
C ASP A 248 10.81 -7.13 28.60
N GLY A 249 10.93 -7.32 29.91
CA GLY A 249 10.42 -8.52 30.58
C GLY A 249 11.01 -9.79 29.98
N ASN A 250 10.16 -10.62 29.38
CA ASN A 250 10.55 -11.87 28.72
C ASN A 250 10.75 -11.72 27.20
N ASN A 251 10.57 -10.52 26.65
CA ASN A 251 10.59 -10.27 25.22
C ASN A 251 11.92 -9.68 24.76
N THR A 252 12.43 -10.17 23.64
CA THR A 252 13.55 -9.57 22.92
C THR A 252 13.04 -8.43 22.05
N CYS A 253 13.57 -7.23 22.25
CA CYS A 253 13.17 -6.03 21.52
C CYS A 253 14.38 -5.41 20.81
N PHE A 254 14.11 -4.67 19.73
CA PHE A 254 15.12 -3.84 19.08
C PHE A 254 14.47 -2.63 18.39
N TYR A 255 15.21 -1.53 18.32
CA TYR A 255 14.75 -0.31 17.63
C TYR A 255 15.54 -0.02 16.35
N GLY A 256 16.68 -0.69 16.12
CA GLY A 256 17.52 -0.49 14.94
C GLY A 256 17.99 0.96 14.72
N VAL A 257 18.39 1.30 13.50
CA VAL A 257 18.81 2.65 13.14
C VAL A 257 18.07 3.13 11.89
N CYS A 258 17.24 4.17 12.05
CA CYS A 258 16.50 4.85 10.99
C CYS A 258 16.07 6.26 11.46
N TYR A 259 15.52 7.08 10.56
CA TYR A 259 15.12 8.46 10.90
C TYR A 259 14.16 8.53 12.09
N TYR A 260 13.15 7.67 12.14
CA TYR A 260 12.13 7.60 13.20
C TYR A 260 12.40 6.55 14.29
N CYS A 261 13.54 5.88 14.27
CA CYS A 261 13.85 4.81 15.22
C CYS A 261 14.37 5.38 16.53
N ARG A 262 13.78 4.99 17.66
CA ARG A 262 14.16 5.45 19.00
C ARG A 262 14.02 4.30 20.02
N PRO A 263 14.80 4.28 21.11
CA PRO A 263 14.71 3.22 22.12
C PRO A 263 13.33 3.08 22.78
N ASP A 264 12.59 4.19 22.93
CA ASP A 264 11.23 4.25 23.48
C ASP A 264 10.13 3.82 22.50
N ASP A 265 10.50 3.56 21.25
CA ASP A 265 9.60 3.14 20.17
C ASP A 265 10.23 1.94 19.44
N ALA A 266 10.56 0.90 20.22
CA ALA A 266 11.14 -0.35 19.75
C ALA A 266 10.06 -1.36 19.34
N VAL A 267 10.42 -2.31 18.48
CA VAL A 267 9.57 -3.47 18.19
C VAL A 267 10.01 -4.65 19.06
N CYS A 268 9.04 -5.35 19.64
CA CYS A 268 9.28 -6.46 20.56
C CYS A 268 8.70 -7.77 20.00
N ALA A 269 9.48 -8.84 20.11
CA ALA A 269 9.05 -10.19 19.80
C ALA A 269 8.09 -10.73 20.87
N ASN A 270 7.38 -11.81 20.56
CA ASN A 270 6.75 -12.64 21.58
C ASN A 270 7.81 -13.63 22.10
N ARG A 271 8.31 -13.38 23.31
CA ARG A 271 9.58 -13.96 23.78
C ARG A 271 10.70 -13.62 22.81
N ASP A 272 11.21 -14.60 22.08
CA ASP A 272 12.26 -14.40 21.07
C ASP A 272 11.71 -14.44 19.64
N ILE A 273 10.43 -14.75 19.45
CA ILE A 273 9.85 -15.04 18.13
C ILE A 273 9.16 -13.81 17.53
N MET A 274 9.58 -13.42 16.33
CA MET A 274 9.06 -12.26 15.60
C MET A 274 8.66 -12.63 14.17
N GLU A 275 7.45 -12.26 13.77
CA GLU A 275 7.05 -12.26 12.36
C GLU A 275 7.65 -11.06 11.63
N GLY A 276 7.89 -11.23 10.33
CA GLY A 276 8.24 -10.12 9.45
C GLY A 276 8.17 -10.48 7.98
N ALA A 277 8.36 -9.46 7.15
CA ALA A 277 8.46 -9.61 5.71
C ALA A 277 9.94 -9.69 5.33
N VAL A 278 10.30 -10.69 4.54
CA VAL A 278 11.61 -10.82 3.91
C VAL A 278 11.46 -10.46 2.43
N ILE A 279 12.14 -9.41 2.00
CA ILE A 279 12.05 -8.86 0.64
C ILE A 279 13.41 -9.07 -0.03
N LEU A 280 13.44 -9.82 -1.13
CA LEU A 280 14.67 -10.11 -1.85
C LEU A 280 15.32 -8.81 -2.35
N TRP A 281 16.63 -8.67 -2.11
CA TRP A 281 17.40 -7.55 -2.63
C TRP A 281 17.52 -7.66 -4.15
N LEU A 282 17.32 -6.55 -4.86
CA LEU A 282 17.55 -6.52 -6.31
C LEU A 282 19.04 -6.76 -6.61
N PRO A 283 19.39 -7.36 -7.76
CA PRO A 283 20.78 -7.62 -8.12
C PRO A 283 21.66 -6.37 -8.03
N ASP A 284 22.85 -6.49 -7.42
CA ASP A 284 23.74 -5.35 -7.11
C ASP A 284 24.20 -4.57 -8.36
N GLN A 285 24.23 -5.22 -9.54
CA GLN A 285 24.52 -4.57 -10.82
C GLN A 285 23.39 -3.66 -11.33
N LEU A 286 22.17 -3.81 -10.81
CA LEU A 286 21.01 -3.02 -11.20
C LEU A 286 20.88 -1.80 -10.29
N GLN A 287 21.27 -0.64 -10.83
CA GLN A 287 21.20 0.61 -10.10
C GLN A 287 19.80 1.23 -10.16
N LEU A 288 19.32 1.75 -9.03
CA LEU A 288 18.03 2.42 -8.93
C LEU A 288 18.17 3.93 -9.15
N LYS A 289 17.28 4.49 -9.98
CA LYS A 289 17.10 5.93 -10.14
C LYS A 289 15.80 6.37 -9.51
N LYS A 290 15.92 7.22 -8.49
CA LYS A 290 14.80 7.79 -7.76
C LYS A 290 14.26 9.05 -8.42
N HIS A 291 12.93 9.13 -8.51
CA HIS A 291 12.20 10.28 -9.03
C HIS A 291 11.14 10.75 -8.04
N ARG A 292 10.91 12.06 -7.99
CA ARG A 292 9.80 12.63 -7.22
C ARG A 292 8.47 12.30 -7.88
N HIS A 293 7.50 11.85 -7.10
CA HIS A 293 6.17 11.53 -7.64
C HIS A 293 5.40 12.83 -7.98
N PRO A 294 4.83 13.02 -9.19
CA PRO A 294 4.15 14.25 -9.53
C PRO A 294 2.90 14.53 -8.68
N TRP A 295 2.26 13.47 -8.16
CA TRP A 295 1.14 13.53 -7.23
C TRP A 295 1.55 13.33 -5.76
N GLN A 296 2.78 13.69 -5.40
CA GLN A 296 3.21 13.66 -4.01
C GLN A 296 2.35 14.59 -3.13
N ARG A 297 1.97 14.14 -1.93
CA ARG A 297 1.33 14.94 -0.87
C ARG A 297 2.28 15.99 -0.29
N THR A 298 1.74 16.97 0.42
CA THR A 298 2.55 17.99 1.12
C THR A 298 3.10 17.52 2.46
N TYR A 299 2.49 16.49 3.05
CA TYR A 299 2.76 16.01 4.41
C TYR A 299 2.56 17.07 5.50
N ARG A 300 1.66 18.03 5.25
CA ARG A 300 1.31 19.12 6.16
C ARG A 300 -0.20 19.22 6.27
N ALA A 301 -0.73 19.25 7.49
CA ALA A 301 -2.17 19.21 7.75
C ALA A 301 -2.93 20.35 7.03
N ASP A 302 -2.39 21.56 7.05
CA ASP A 302 -3.07 22.76 6.52
C ASP A 302 -2.58 23.19 5.13
N THR A 303 -1.92 22.29 4.38
CA THR A 303 -1.38 22.63 3.06
C THR A 303 -1.81 21.61 2.03
N LEU A 304 -2.66 22.00 1.10
CA LEU A 304 -3.03 21.16 -0.03
C LEU A 304 -1.95 21.19 -1.11
N ALA A 305 -1.74 20.07 -1.79
CA ALA A 305 -0.87 19.99 -2.95
C ALA A 305 -1.54 20.63 -4.18
N LYS A 306 -0.73 21.03 -5.17
CA LYS A 306 -1.24 21.64 -6.41
C LYS A 306 -2.24 20.74 -7.15
N TRP A 307 -2.02 19.42 -7.10
CA TRP A 307 -2.89 18.45 -7.76
C TRP A 307 -4.24 18.27 -7.07
N GLU A 308 -4.38 18.65 -5.79
CA GLU A 308 -5.66 18.62 -5.06
C GLU A 308 -6.55 19.80 -5.47
N LEU A 309 -5.93 20.92 -5.88
CA LEU A 309 -6.62 22.16 -6.23
C LEU A 309 -6.94 22.27 -7.73
N SER A 310 -6.06 21.78 -8.60
CA SER A 310 -6.16 22.00 -10.06
C SER A 310 -6.72 20.80 -10.82
N SER A 311 -7.85 21.00 -11.50
CA SER A 311 -8.47 20.00 -12.39
C SER A 311 -7.66 19.71 -13.64
N SER A 312 -6.78 20.63 -14.06
CA SER A 312 -5.90 20.49 -15.23
C SER A 312 -4.46 20.10 -14.87
N TYR A 313 -4.23 19.61 -13.64
CA TYR A 313 -2.90 19.29 -13.17
C TYR A 313 -2.17 18.27 -14.04
N CYS A 314 -2.85 17.21 -14.52
CA CYS A 314 -2.24 16.23 -15.41
C CYS A 314 -1.70 16.87 -16.70
N SER A 315 -2.39 17.86 -17.28
CA SER A 315 -1.88 18.59 -18.45
C SER A 315 -0.58 19.36 -18.14
N THR A 316 -0.39 19.80 -16.90
CA THR A 316 0.89 20.39 -16.45
C THR A 316 1.97 19.35 -16.31
N VAL A 317 1.67 18.18 -15.73
CA VAL A 317 2.61 17.05 -15.62
C VAL A 317 3.09 16.61 -17.00
N ARG A 318 2.18 16.52 -17.97
CA ARG A 318 2.46 16.12 -19.36
C ARG A 318 3.29 17.13 -20.16
N LYS A 319 3.63 18.30 -19.62
CA LYS A 319 4.62 19.22 -20.25
C LYS A 319 6.05 18.72 -20.07
N ASN A 320 6.30 17.85 -19.10
CA ASN A 320 7.61 17.25 -18.88
C ASN A 320 7.80 16.06 -19.84
N ALA A 321 8.95 16.02 -20.53
CA ALA A 321 9.32 14.96 -21.47
C ALA A 321 9.20 13.55 -20.88
N LEU A 322 9.46 13.39 -19.57
CA LEU A 322 9.34 12.11 -18.87
C LEU A 322 7.91 11.56 -18.81
N TYR A 323 6.89 12.42 -18.96
CA TYR A 323 5.48 12.03 -18.83
C TYR A 323 4.66 12.33 -20.11
N SER A 324 5.25 13.03 -21.08
CA SER A 324 4.60 13.33 -22.36
C SER A 324 4.69 12.17 -23.36
N GLN A 325 5.74 11.34 -23.26
CA GLN A 325 6.09 10.28 -24.20
C GLN A 325 6.46 9.00 -23.45
N GLY A 326 6.43 7.86 -24.15
CA GLY A 326 6.80 6.55 -23.60
C GLY A 326 5.84 6.05 -22.50
N PRO A 327 6.24 5.02 -21.75
CA PRO A 327 5.32 4.30 -20.86
C PRO A 327 5.13 4.96 -19.49
N ARG A 328 5.96 5.92 -19.12
CA ARG A 328 6.11 6.37 -17.72
C ARG A 328 4.83 6.95 -17.12
N LEU A 329 4.03 7.70 -17.88
CA LEU A 329 2.75 8.22 -17.36
C LEU A 329 1.77 7.06 -17.08
N LEU A 330 1.68 6.09 -17.98
CA LEU A 330 0.84 4.91 -17.79
C LEU A 330 1.35 4.04 -16.61
N ASP A 331 2.66 3.95 -16.42
CA ASP A 331 3.26 3.26 -15.26
C ASP A 331 2.87 3.93 -13.93
N ILE A 332 2.80 5.27 -13.89
CA ILE A 332 2.31 6.03 -12.73
C ILE A 332 0.82 5.78 -12.48
N ILE A 333 0.01 5.67 -13.54
CA ILE A 333 -1.42 5.41 -13.39
C ILE A 333 -1.68 3.99 -12.90
N ASP A 334 -0.99 2.98 -13.45
CA ASP A 334 -1.03 1.61 -12.92
C ASP A 334 -0.63 1.56 -11.44
N THR A 335 0.42 2.31 -11.08
CA THR A 335 0.91 2.41 -9.70
C THR A 335 -0.14 3.05 -8.79
N ALA A 336 -0.85 4.08 -9.25
CA ALA A 336 -1.93 4.72 -8.50
C ALA A 336 -3.12 3.77 -8.26
N ILE A 337 -3.47 2.96 -9.26
CA ILE A 337 -4.50 1.92 -9.10
C ILE A 337 -4.06 0.88 -8.08
N PHE A 338 -2.83 0.39 -8.20
CA PHE A 338 -2.25 -0.56 -7.24
C PHE A 338 -2.25 0.01 -5.82
N ASP A 339 -1.72 1.22 -5.64
CA ASP A 339 -1.68 1.91 -4.35
C ASP A 339 -3.06 2.13 -3.78
N PHE A 340 -4.06 2.45 -4.59
CA PHE A 340 -5.43 2.63 -4.11
C PHE A 340 -6.04 1.32 -3.62
N LEU A 341 -5.84 0.21 -4.33
CA LEU A 341 -6.34 -1.11 -3.89
C LEU A 341 -5.78 -1.49 -2.52
N ILE A 342 -4.49 -1.25 -2.28
CA ILE A 342 -3.83 -1.53 -1.00
C ILE A 342 -3.95 -0.37 0.00
N ASP A 343 -4.55 0.75 -0.37
CA ASP A 343 -4.64 2.00 0.40
C ASP A 343 -3.28 2.54 0.89
N ASN A 344 -2.29 2.54 -0.01
CA ASN A 344 -0.97 3.14 0.19
C ASN A 344 -0.96 4.60 -0.27
N GLY A 345 -1.17 5.52 0.67
CA GLY A 345 -1.12 6.95 0.39
C GLY A 345 0.26 7.61 0.53
N ASP A 346 1.34 6.83 0.73
CA ASP A 346 2.68 7.33 1.02
C ASP A 346 3.66 7.20 -0.16
N ARG A 347 3.20 7.03 -1.40
CA ARG A 347 4.09 6.97 -2.57
C ARG A 347 4.57 8.36 -3.01
N HIS A 348 5.52 8.92 -2.25
CA HIS A 348 6.07 10.25 -2.52
C HIS A 348 7.24 10.28 -3.52
N HIS A 349 7.90 9.14 -3.72
CA HIS A 349 8.86 8.91 -4.79
C HIS A 349 8.56 7.59 -5.45
N TYR A 350 9.14 7.40 -6.63
CA TYR A 350 9.17 6.12 -7.30
C TYR A 350 10.57 5.87 -7.85
N GLU A 351 10.90 4.60 -8.05
CA GLU A 351 12.22 4.18 -8.51
C GLU A 351 12.09 3.35 -9.76
N VAL A 352 13.10 3.47 -10.62
CA VAL A 352 13.24 2.72 -11.87
C VAL A 352 14.67 2.20 -12.00
N LEU A 353 14.88 1.18 -12.80
CA LEU A 353 16.22 0.67 -13.09
C LEU A 353 16.92 1.64 -14.05
N SER A 354 18.05 2.23 -13.63
CA SER A 354 18.73 3.25 -14.40
C SER A 354 19.39 2.73 -15.68
N SER A 355 19.65 1.42 -15.73
CA SER A 355 20.31 0.74 -16.85
C SER A 355 19.41 0.59 -18.09
N PHE A 356 18.11 0.84 -17.97
CA PHE A 356 17.16 0.71 -19.09
C PHE A 356 16.50 2.06 -19.40
N GLY A 357 16.32 2.36 -20.70
CA GLY A 357 15.78 3.63 -21.18
C GLY A 357 14.30 3.83 -20.84
N HIS A 358 13.50 2.77 -20.87
CA HIS A 358 12.07 2.76 -20.59
C HIS A 358 11.71 1.83 -19.42
N SER A 359 12.59 1.78 -18.41
CA SER A 359 12.33 1.01 -17.19
C SER A 359 10.99 1.36 -16.56
N VAL A 360 10.26 0.31 -16.19
CA VAL A 360 9.00 0.37 -15.46
C VAL A 360 9.18 1.01 -14.09
N VAL A 361 8.11 1.64 -13.59
CA VAL A 361 8.04 2.06 -12.19
C VAL A 361 7.99 0.82 -11.29
N LEU A 362 9.01 0.64 -10.45
CA LEU A 362 9.05 -0.42 -9.46
C LEU A 362 8.12 -0.09 -8.28
N LEU A 363 7.42 -1.11 -7.79
CA LEU A 363 6.51 -1.01 -6.65
C LEU A 363 7.26 -1.38 -5.37
N LEU A 364 8.19 -0.51 -4.98
CA LEU A 364 9.00 -0.66 -3.76
C LEU A 364 8.33 0.00 -2.55
N ASP A 365 8.71 -0.46 -1.35
CA ASP A 365 8.29 0.06 -0.04
C ASP A 365 6.76 0.20 0.11
N ASN A 366 6.04 -0.93 0.13
CA ASN A 366 4.58 -0.97 0.20
C ASN A 366 4.06 -1.14 1.65
N GLY A 367 4.91 -1.10 2.67
CA GLY A 367 4.53 -1.28 4.08
C GLY A 367 3.55 -0.23 4.62
N LYS A 368 3.39 0.90 3.92
CA LYS A 368 2.39 1.94 4.20
C LYS A 368 1.00 1.65 3.63
N SER A 369 0.72 0.39 3.30
CA SER A 369 -0.58 -0.15 2.88
C SER A 369 -1.37 -0.86 3.99
N PHE A 370 -2.66 -1.13 3.74
CA PHE A 370 -3.57 -1.90 4.60
C PHE A 370 -3.64 -1.38 6.04
N GLY A 371 -3.90 -0.08 6.18
CA GLY A 371 -4.04 0.55 7.49
C GLY A 371 -5.44 0.63 8.04
N ASN A 372 -6.40 0.87 7.17
CA ASN A 372 -7.78 0.98 7.57
C ASN A 372 -8.67 0.31 6.51
N PRO A 373 -9.37 -0.80 6.82
CA PRO A 373 -10.24 -1.47 5.86
C PRO A 373 -11.58 -0.73 5.66
N HIS A 374 -11.88 0.29 6.46
CA HIS A 374 -13.16 0.99 6.50
C HIS A 374 -13.14 2.34 5.76
N VAL A 375 -11.98 2.78 5.28
CA VAL A 375 -11.80 4.04 4.53
C VAL A 375 -11.15 3.75 3.19
N ASP A 376 -11.60 4.45 2.15
CA ASP A 376 -11.03 4.39 0.80
C ASP A 376 -10.58 5.79 0.37
N HIS A 377 -9.26 6.01 0.30
CA HIS A 377 -8.69 7.31 -0.03
C HIS A 377 -8.66 7.54 -1.55
N ILE A 378 -9.80 8.00 -2.10
CA ILE A 378 -10.00 8.23 -3.56
C ILE A 378 -8.93 9.15 -4.17
N ASP A 379 -8.33 10.02 -3.37
CA ASP A 379 -7.31 10.93 -3.82
C ASP A 379 -6.02 10.23 -4.29
N ILE A 380 -5.77 8.98 -3.87
CA ILE A 380 -4.72 8.12 -4.42
C ILE A 380 -4.94 7.87 -5.94
N LEU A 381 -6.20 7.82 -6.41
CA LEU A 381 -6.53 7.67 -7.83
C LEU A 381 -6.37 8.96 -8.65
N ALA A 382 -5.82 10.05 -8.09
CA ALA A 382 -5.65 11.32 -8.81
C ALA A 382 -4.97 11.19 -10.17
N PRO A 383 -3.90 10.40 -10.34
CA PRO A 383 -3.32 10.18 -11.67
C PRO A 383 -4.33 9.61 -12.68
N LEU A 384 -5.20 8.68 -12.27
CA LEU A 384 -6.21 8.08 -13.14
C LEU A 384 -7.30 9.09 -13.51
N TYR A 385 -7.99 9.68 -12.51
CA TYR A 385 -9.14 10.53 -12.81
C TYR A 385 -8.78 11.91 -13.37
N GLN A 386 -7.53 12.37 -13.24
CA GLN A 386 -7.09 13.63 -13.84
C GLN A 386 -6.51 13.44 -15.24
N CYS A 387 -5.85 12.31 -15.51
CA CYS A 387 -5.28 12.06 -16.83
C CYS A 387 -6.26 11.36 -17.77
N CYS A 388 -7.22 10.61 -17.23
CA CYS A 388 -8.15 9.77 -17.97
C CYS A 388 -7.46 8.94 -19.05
N ARG A 389 -6.41 8.23 -18.64
CA ARG A 389 -5.67 7.28 -19.47
C ARG A 389 -5.41 6.01 -18.67
N LEU A 390 -5.49 4.86 -19.31
CA LEU A 390 -5.21 3.57 -18.69
C LEU A 390 -4.65 2.63 -19.75
N ARG A 391 -3.64 1.84 -19.39
CA ARG A 391 -3.09 0.82 -20.28
C ARG A 391 -4.14 -0.26 -20.55
N LYS A 392 -4.28 -0.70 -21.80
CA LYS A 392 -5.25 -1.72 -22.21
C LYS A 392 -5.05 -3.05 -21.50
N SER A 393 -3.82 -3.53 -21.35
CA SER A 393 -3.53 -4.72 -20.55
C SER A 393 -3.97 -4.57 -19.10
N THR A 394 -3.71 -3.42 -18.43
CA THR A 394 -4.21 -3.15 -17.07
C THR A 394 -5.74 -3.14 -17.01
N TRP A 395 -6.41 -2.48 -17.97
CA TRP A 395 -7.87 -2.45 -18.06
C TRP A 395 -8.45 -3.86 -18.17
N TYR A 396 -7.88 -4.69 -19.05
CA TYR A 396 -8.28 -6.08 -19.21
C TYR A 396 -8.13 -6.87 -17.90
N GLN A 397 -7.02 -6.72 -17.17
CA GLN A 397 -6.83 -7.41 -15.89
C GLN A 397 -7.87 -6.98 -14.83
N LEU A 398 -8.12 -5.67 -14.70
CA LEU A 398 -9.14 -5.15 -13.77
C LEU A 398 -10.54 -5.65 -14.13
N TRP A 399 -10.87 -5.64 -15.42
CA TRP A 399 -12.13 -6.14 -15.94
C TRP A 399 -12.28 -7.64 -15.68
N MET A 400 -11.23 -8.44 -15.83
CA MET A 400 -11.28 -9.88 -15.60
C MET A 400 -11.49 -10.25 -14.12
N LEU A 401 -11.10 -9.36 -13.20
CA LEU A 401 -11.29 -9.50 -11.76
C LEU A 401 -12.60 -8.87 -11.26
N GLN A 402 -13.41 -8.29 -12.16
CA GLN A 402 -14.72 -7.75 -11.82
C GLN A 402 -15.64 -8.87 -11.29
N GLY A 403 -16.49 -8.55 -10.31
CA GLY A 403 -17.44 -9.51 -9.73
C GLY A 403 -17.19 -9.90 -8.27
N GLY A 404 -16.34 -9.16 -7.56
CA GLY A 404 -16.17 -9.30 -6.11
C GLY A 404 -15.39 -10.55 -5.70
N LYS A 405 -14.35 -10.88 -6.47
CA LYS A 405 -13.48 -12.04 -6.23
C LYS A 405 -12.01 -11.67 -6.05
N LEU A 406 -11.66 -10.39 -6.15
CA LEU A 406 -10.28 -9.93 -5.98
C LEU A 406 -9.76 -10.31 -4.59
N GLY A 407 -10.57 -10.04 -3.55
CA GLY A 407 -10.20 -10.38 -2.18
C GLY A 407 -9.99 -11.88 -2.00
N GLU A 408 -10.96 -12.70 -2.42
CA GLU A 408 -10.90 -14.16 -2.32
C GLU A 408 -9.68 -14.74 -3.06
N TRP A 409 -9.35 -14.22 -4.23
CA TRP A 409 -8.25 -14.73 -5.05
C TRP A 409 -6.89 -14.34 -4.49
N LEU A 410 -6.78 -13.12 -3.98
CA LEU A 410 -5.57 -12.71 -3.29
C LEU A 410 -5.37 -13.57 -2.03
N ASP A 411 -6.42 -13.82 -1.25
CA ASP A 411 -6.37 -14.71 -0.08
C ASP A 411 -5.87 -16.11 -0.46
N ARG A 412 -6.43 -16.71 -1.52
CA ARG A 412 -5.99 -18.01 -2.05
C ARG A 412 -4.50 -18.03 -2.40
N LEU A 413 -4.00 -17.02 -3.12
CA LEU A 413 -2.57 -16.94 -3.45
C LEU A 413 -1.70 -16.83 -2.20
N MET A 414 -2.14 -16.04 -1.21
CA MET A 414 -1.40 -15.83 0.05
C MET A 414 -1.41 -17.04 0.99
N ARG A 415 -2.21 -18.09 0.74
CA ARG A 415 -2.15 -19.35 1.53
C ARG A 415 -0.80 -20.05 1.47
N ASN A 416 0.01 -19.75 0.46
CA ASN A 416 1.38 -20.25 0.35
C ASN A 416 2.36 -19.52 1.31
N SER A 417 1.94 -18.42 1.95
CA SER A 417 2.75 -17.73 2.95
C SER A 417 2.71 -18.44 4.29
N HIS A 418 3.88 -18.61 4.93
CA HIS A 418 3.98 -19.16 6.29
C HIS A 418 3.29 -18.29 7.36
N LEU A 419 2.97 -17.03 7.03
CA LEU A 419 2.27 -16.11 7.92
C LEU A 419 0.75 -16.04 7.66
N HIS A 420 0.20 -16.92 6.82
CA HIS A 420 -1.24 -16.95 6.56
C HIS A 420 -2.04 -17.16 7.87
N PRO A 421 -3.12 -16.39 8.12
CA PRO A 421 -3.69 -15.34 7.27
C PRO A 421 -2.82 -14.08 7.24
N VAL A 422 -2.53 -13.55 6.03
CA VAL A 422 -1.70 -12.34 5.87
C VAL A 422 -2.51 -11.06 6.13
N LEU A 423 -3.75 -11.01 5.64
CA LEU A 423 -4.67 -9.89 5.83
C LEU A 423 -5.88 -10.32 6.66
N SER A 424 -6.48 -9.37 7.39
CA SER A 424 -7.77 -9.60 8.06
C SER A 424 -8.91 -9.71 7.04
N ALA A 425 -10.01 -10.38 7.43
CA ALA A 425 -11.19 -10.52 6.58
C ALA A 425 -11.77 -9.15 6.13
N ALA A 426 -11.65 -8.11 6.98
CA ALA A 426 -12.08 -6.76 6.64
C ALA A 426 -11.25 -6.16 5.50
N HIS A 427 -9.93 -6.37 5.48
CA HIS A 427 -9.07 -5.95 4.38
C HIS A 427 -9.33 -6.73 3.10
N ILE A 428 -9.60 -8.04 3.21
CA ILE A 428 -10.00 -8.86 2.06
C ILE A 428 -11.28 -8.31 1.41
N ALA A 429 -12.31 -7.99 2.20
CA ALA A 429 -13.55 -7.40 1.70
C ALA A 429 -13.36 -5.98 1.12
N ALA A 430 -12.44 -5.19 1.67
CA ALA A 430 -12.15 -3.84 1.18
C ALA A 430 -11.58 -3.84 -0.25
N LEU A 431 -10.81 -4.87 -0.64
CA LEU A 431 -10.24 -4.97 -1.99
C LEU A 431 -11.31 -5.00 -3.07
N ASP A 432 -12.40 -5.76 -2.88
CA ASP A 432 -13.50 -5.84 -3.85
C ASP A 432 -14.26 -4.51 -3.96
N ARG A 433 -14.48 -3.84 -2.82
CA ARG A 433 -15.09 -2.51 -2.78
C ARG A 433 -14.21 -1.50 -3.54
N ARG A 434 -12.90 -1.51 -3.32
CA ARG A 434 -11.94 -0.63 -3.99
C ARG A 434 -11.82 -0.93 -5.48
N LEU A 435 -11.84 -2.20 -5.89
CA LEU A 435 -11.88 -2.53 -7.32
C LEU A 435 -13.11 -1.92 -8.00
N GLY A 436 -14.29 -1.97 -7.35
CA GLY A 436 -15.49 -1.30 -7.85
C GLY A 436 -15.32 0.21 -8.03
N LEU A 437 -14.60 0.86 -7.11
CA LEU A 437 -14.29 2.30 -7.20
C LEU A 437 -13.30 2.61 -8.33
N VAL A 438 -12.31 1.74 -8.58
CA VAL A 438 -11.39 1.86 -9.73
C VAL A 438 -12.16 1.76 -11.04
N LEU A 439 -13.00 0.73 -11.20
CA LEU A 439 -13.83 0.55 -12.40
C LEU A 439 -14.75 1.76 -12.61
N ALA A 440 -15.37 2.27 -11.54
CA ALA A 440 -16.20 3.47 -11.60
C ALA A 440 -15.42 4.70 -12.08
N ALA A 441 -14.18 4.89 -11.61
CA ALA A 441 -13.31 5.98 -12.06
C ALA A 441 -12.98 5.89 -13.56
N VAL A 442 -12.71 4.68 -14.07
CA VAL A 442 -12.49 4.48 -15.51
C VAL A 442 -13.75 4.81 -16.32
N HIS A 443 -14.93 4.36 -15.88
CA HIS A 443 -16.20 4.67 -16.56
C HIS A 443 -16.53 6.16 -16.54
N VAL A 444 -16.26 6.87 -15.43
CA VAL A 444 -16.37 8.34 -15.37
C VAL A 444 -15.47 8.98 -16.42
N CYS A 445 -14.21 8.55 -16.53
CA CYS A 445 -13.29 9.04 -17.55
C CYS A 445 -13.80 8.80 -18.98
N ILE A 446 -14.35 7.62 -19.27
CA ILE A 446 -14.91 7.31 -20.59
C ILE A 446 -16.10 8.23 -20.91
N ALA A 447 -17.01 8.41 -19.95
CA ALA A 447 -18.18 9.29 -20.11
C ALA A 447 -17.76 10.75 -20.36
N GLU A 448 -16.78 11.26 -19.62
CA GLU A 448 -16.25 12.63 -19.78
C GLU A 448 -15.46 12.83 -21.08
N ASN A 449 -15.05 11.75 -21.74
CA ASN A 449 -14.36 11.78 -23.02
C ASN A 449 -15.30 11.47 -24.21
N ASN A 450 -16.57 11.88 -24.13
CA ASN A 450 -17.62 11.66 -25.13
C ASN A 450 -17.93 10.17 -25.36
N SER A 451 -17.91 9.37 -24.30
CA SER A 451 -18.13 7.92 -24.35
C SER A 451 -17.17 7.16 -25.28
N ARG A 452 -15.98 7.71 -25.53
CA ARG A 452 -14.95 7.11 -26.36
C ARG A 452 -13.92 6.35 -25.53
N GLU A 453 -14.05 5.03 -25.51
CA GLU A 453 -13.12 4.14 -24.79
C GLU A 453 -11.69 4.28 -25.31
N ASP A 454 -11.49 4.43 -26.62
CA ASP A 454 -10.18 4.56 -27.27
C ASP A 454 -9.39 5.83 -26.89
N ARG A 455 -10.04 6.82 -26.27
CA ARG A 455 -9.38 8.01 -25.72
C ARG A 455 -8.82 7.79 -24.32
N VAL A 456 -9.34 6.79 -23.61
CA VAL A 456 -8.99 6.49 -22.22
C VAL A 456 -8.13 5.23 -22.15
N ILE A 457 -8.55 4.16 -22.83
CA ILE A 457 -7.84 2.89 -22.88
C ILE A 457 -6.82 2.95 -24.02
N ILE A 458 -5.53 2.94 -23.65
CA ILE A 458 -4.40 3.12 -24.56
C ILE A 458 -3.76 1.74 -24.81
N ASP A 459 -3.63 1.37 -26.09
CA ASP A 459 -2.90 0.16 -26.50
C ASP A 459 -1.42 0.28 -26.08
N ASP A 460 -0.89 -0.81 -25.52
CA ASP A 460 0.46 -0.91 -24.98
C ASP A 460 1.56 -1.08 -26.04
#